data_AF-A0A160LI71-F1
#
_entry.id   AF-A0A160LI71-F1
#
_cell.length_a   1.000
_cell.length_b   1.000
_cell.length_c   1.000
_cell.angle_alpha   90.00
_cell.angle_beta   90.00
_cell.angle_gamma   90.00
#
_symmetry.space_group_name_H-M   'P 1'
#
loop_
_entity.id
_entity.type
_entity.pdbx_description
1 polymer ?
#
loop_
_entity_poly.entity_id
_entity_poly.type
_entity_poly.pdbx_seq_one_letter_code
_entity_poly.pdbx_strand_id
1 'polypeptide(L)'
;MLNLEIAHTLLQLKENHSKLGKEGTVFSVVDYVLDVQTDNTKALLGKPEYNEVLEQVWTLPVCTVSEDEIEELFVVMEEPLHEYEKGLKK
;
A
#
# COMPACT_ATOMS: atom_id res chain seq x y z
N MET A 1 11.24 -14.17 8.93
CA MET A 1 10.98 -12.85 9.56
C MET A 1 11.51 -11.79 8.62
N LEU A 2 10.64 -11.27 7.77
CA LEU A 2 10.90 -9.99 7.14
C LEU A 2 10.80 -8.93 8.26
N ASN A 3 11.93 -8.35 8.66
CA ASN A 3 11.97 -7.14 9.49
C ASN A 3 11.61 -5.98 8.57
N LEU A 4 10.33 -5.88 8.30
CA LEU A 4 9.76 -4.93 7.39
C LEU A 4 9.61 -3.66 8.27
N GLU A 5 10.41 -2.61 8.04
CA GLU A 5 10.16 -1.29 8.63
C GLU A 5 9.02 -0.66 7.82
N ILE A 6 7.77 -1.06 8.13
CA ILE A 6 6.74 -1.05 7.08
C ILE A 6 6.07 0.31 6.86
N ALA A 7 6.13 1.25 7.80
CA ALA A 7 5.54 2.57 7.57
C ALA A 7 6.18 3.19 6.32
N HIS A 8 5.36 3.45 5.29
CA HIS A 8 5.79 3.94 3.96
C HIS A 8 6.45 2.91 3.02
N THR A 9 6.30 1.61 3.28
CA THR A 9 6.65 0.58 2.29
C THR A 9 5.67 0.60 1.13
N LEU A 10 6.19 0.53 -0.10
CA LEU A 10 5.41 0.42 -1.32
C LEU A 10 5.15 -1.05 -1.70
N LEU A 11 3.92 -1.35 -2.06
CA LEU A 11 3.44 -2.66 -2.48
C LEU A 11 2.85 -2.54 -3.88
N GLN A 12 3.32 -3.35 -4.82
CA GLN A 12 2.77 -3.42 -6.17
C GLN A 12 1.95 -4.70 -6.35
N LEU A 13 0.71 -4.57 -6.83
CA LEU A 13 -0.16 -5.70 -7.08
C LEU A 13 0.37 -6.58 -8.22
N LYS A 14 0.51 -7.89 -7.98
CA LYS A 14 1.09 -8.86 -8.93
C LYS A 14 0.23 -9.14 -10.16
N GLU A 15 -1.09 -9.06 -10.01
CA GLU A 15 -2.05 -9.42 -11.04
C GLU A 15 -3.37 -8.65 -10.88
N ASN A 16 -4.28 -8.76 -11.84
CA ASN A 16 -5.60 -8.13 -11.72
C ASN A 16 -6.40 -8.75 -10.56
N HIS A 17 -6.93 -7.90 -9.68
CA HIS A 17 -7.71 -8.35 -8.53
C HIS A 17 -9.04 -7.62 -8.48
N SER A 18 -10.13 -8.38 -8.34
CA SER A 18 -11.51 -7.87 -8.39
C SER A 18 -11.78 -6.69 -7.45
N LYS A 19 -11.10 -6.62 -6.30
CA LYS A 19 -11.26 -5.54 -5.30
C LYS A 19 -10.12 -4.52 -5.30
N LEU A 20 -8.91 -4.93 -5.64
CA LEU A 20 -7.71 -4.09 -5.52
C LEU A 20 -7.35 -3.40 -6.84
N GLY A 21 -7.99 -3.79 -7.94
CA GLY A 21 -7.83 -3.15 -9.24
C GLY A 21 -6.89 -3.93 -10.15
N LYS A 22 -6.06 -3.19 -10.90
CA LYS A 22 -5.27 -3.76 -11.99
C LYS A 22 -3.88 -4.18 -11.53
N GLU A 23 -3.31 -5.16 -12.23
CA GLU A 23 -1.89 -5.48 -12.13
C GLU A 23 -1.04 -4.21 -12.18
N GLY A 24 0.00 -4.14 -11.35
CA GLY A 24 0.90 -3.00 -11.27
C GLY A 24 0.38 -1.83 -10.43
N THR A 25 -0.86 -1.87 -9.93
CA THR A 25 -1.38 -0.84 -9.01
C THR A 25 -0.52 -0.80 -7.75
N VAL A 26 -0.08 0.41 -7.39
CA VAL A 26 0.80 0.64 -6.24
C VAL A 26 -0.02 1.12 -5.04
N PHE A 27 0.28 0.52 -3.91
CA PHE A 27 -0.22 0.88 -2.59
C PHE A 27 0.96 1.21 -1.70
N SER A 28 0.71 1.95 -0.62
CA SER A 28 1.65 2.11 0.47
C SER A 28 1.03 1.62 1.77
N VAL A 29 1.85 1.04 2.63
CA VAL A 29 1.41 0.73 3.99
C VAL A 29 1.42 2.01 4.80
N VAL A 30 0.23 2.40 5.29
CA VAL A 30 0.03 3.62 6.05
C VAL A 30 0.08 3.40 7.55
N ASP A 31 -0.39 2.24 8.02
CA ASP A 31 -0.43 1.90 9.45
C ASP A 31 -0.66 0.39 9.64
N TYR A 32 -0.72 -0.04 10.90
CA TYR A 32 -1.14 -1.36 11.33
C TYR A 32 -2.35 -1.27 12.24
N VAL A 33 -3.35 -2.13 11.99
CA VAL A 33 -4.57 -2.18 12.78
C VAL A 33 -4.77 -3.59 13.36
N LEU A 34 -5.27 -3.65 14.58
CA LEU A 34 -5.65 -4.92 15.22
C LEU A 34 -7.07 -5.29 14.80
N ASP A 35 -7.23 -6.46 14.18
CA ASP A 35 -8.53 -7.04 13.91
C ASP A 35 -9.07 -7.74 15.18
N VAL A 36 -9.97 -7.07 15.88
CA VAL A 36 -10.57 -7.56 17.13
C VAL A 36 -11.37 -8.85 16.99
N GLN A 37 -11.77 -9.26 15.78
CA GLN A 37 -12.47 -10.52 15.55
C GLN A 37 -11.53 -11.71 15.47
N THR A 38 -10.31 -11.49 14.94
CA THR A 38 -9.33 -12.55 14.71
C THR A 38 -8.11 -12.46 15.62
N ASP A 39 -8.00 -11.39 16.41
CA ASP A 39 -6.85 -11.04 17.26
C ASP A 39 -5.52 -10.94 16.49
N ASN A 40 -5.60 -10.70 15.19
CA ASN A 40 -4.46 -10.58 14.29
C ASN A 40 -4.24 -9.14 13.88
N THR A 41 -2.97 -8.75 13.74
CA THR A 41 -2.59 -7.46 13.15
C THR A 41 -2.69 -7.52 11.62
N LYS A 42 -3.26 -6.47 11.01
CA LYS A 42 -3.36 -6.29 9.56
C LYS A 42 -2.69 -4.98 9.16
N ALA A 43 -2.04 -4.97 8.00
CA ALA A 43 -1.54 -3.75 7.40
C ALA A 43 -2.71 -2.95 6.82
N LEU A 44 -2.79 -1.67 7.18
CA LEU A 44 -3.67 -0.72 6.52
C LEU A 44 -2.96 -0.20 5.28
N LEU A 45 -3.52 -0.46 4.11
CA LEU A 45 -3.01 0.02 2.83
C LEU A 45 -3.72 1.30 2.44
N GLY A 46 -2.95 2.24 1.93
CA GLY A 46 -3.45 3.40 1.22
C GLY A 46 -2.97 3.42 -0.22
N LYS A 47 -3.69 4.17 -1.07
CA LYS A 47 -3.28 4.38 -2.46
C LYS A 47 -2.76 5.81 -2.61
N PRO A 48 -1.46 6.00 -2.94
CA PRO A 48 -0.93 7.33 -3.24
C PRO A 48 -1.54 7.84 -4.55
N GLU A 49 -2.17 9.00 -4.51
CA GLU A 49 -2.78 9.66 -5.67
C GLU A 49 -2.44 11.15 -5.67
N TYR A 50 -2.15 11.69 -6.86
CA TYR A 50 -1.94 13.13 -7.02
C TYR A 50 -3.29 13.85 -7.07
N ASN A 51 -3.47 14.81 -6.17
CA ASN A 51 -4.61 15.70 -6.17
C ASN A 51 -4.25 16.98 -6.96
N GLU A 52 -4.80 17.12 -8.16
CA GLU A 52 -4.58 18.28 -9.04
C GLU A 52 -5.09 19.59 -8.45
N VAL A 53 -6.17 19.57 -7.65
CA VAL A 53 -6.78 20.79 -7.09
C VAL A 53 -5.89 21.42 -6.02
N LEU A 54 -5.16 20.59 -5.28
CA LEU A 54 -4.32 21.01 -4.16
C LEU A 54 -2.83 20.85 -4.44
N GLU A 55 -2.48 20.42 -5.65
CA GLU A 55 -1.11 20.20 -6.14
C GLU A 55 -0.24 19.36 -5.19
N GLN A 56 -0.83 18.32 -4.60
CA GLN A 56 -0.18 17.49 -3.60
C GLN A 56 -0.55 16.02 -3.75
N VAL A 57 0.35 15.14 -3.32
CA VAL A 57 0.07 13.71 -3.25
C VAL A 57 -0.57 13.40 -1.91
N TRP A 58 -1.64 12.62 -1.96
CA TRP A 58 -2.30 12.09 -0.78
C TRP A 58 -2.34 10.58 -0.85
N THR A 59 -2.17 9.97 0.32
CA THR A 59 -2.40 8.55 0.49
C THR A 59 -3.63 8.38 1.37
N LEU A 60 -4.75 7.96 0.77
CA LEU A 60 -5.96 7.65 1.50
C LEU A 60 -6.01 6.15 1.82
N PRO A 61 -6.34 5.76 3.08
CA PRO A 61 -6.57 4.35 3.41
C PRO A 61 -7.69 3.75 2.56
N VAL A 62 -7.46 2.57 2.00
CA VAL A 62 -8.41 1.89 1.09
C VAL A 62 -8.80 0.50 1.57
N CYS A 63 -7.88 -0.26 2.18
CA CYS A 63 -8.16 -1.61 2.65
C CYS A 63 -7.17 -2.04 3.74
N THR A 64 -7.50 -3.16 4.39
CA THR A 64 -6.59 -3.85 5.31
C THR A 64 -6.25 -5.22 4.75
N VAL A 65 -5.01 -5.66 4.88
CA VAL A 65 -4.54 -6.98 4.43
C VAL A 65 -3.70 -7.65 5.51
N SER A 66 -3.75 -8.99 5.60
CA SER A 66 -2.83 -9.76 6.44
C SER A 66 -1.43 -9.85 5.81
N GLU A 67 -0.46 -10.34 6.59
CA GLU A 67 0.89 -10.63 6.07
C GLU A 67 0.85 -11.68 4.95
N ASP A 68 0.08 -12.76 5.11
CA ASP A 68 -0.10 -13.78 4.08
C ASP A 68 -0.68 -13.19 2.77
N GLU A 69 -1.67 -12.30 2.87
CA GLU A 69 -2.25 -11.61 1.72
C GLU A 69 -1.22 -10.67 1.05
N ILE A 70 -0.31 -10.06 1.82
CA ILE A 70 0.80 -9.26 1.27
C ILE A 70 1.71 -10.15 0.42
N GLU A 71 2.17 -11.25 1.00
CA GLU A 71 3.09 -12.19 0.34
C GLU A 71 2.46 -12.82 -0.91
N GLU A 72 1.16 -13.12 -0.86
CA GLU A 72 0.43 -13.71 -1.98
C GLU A 72 0.22 -12.68 -3.10
N LEU A 73 -0.33 -11.51 -2.78
CA LEU A 73 -0.89 -10.60 -3.79
C LEU A 73 0.09 -9.52 -4.27
N PHE A 74 1.15 -9.22 -3.53
CA PHE A 74 1.99 -8.04 -3.77
C PHE A 74 3.48 -8.34 -3.88
N VAL A 75 4.17 -7.51 -4.66
CA VAL A 75 5.62 -7.39 -4.64
C VAL A 75 5.99 -6.15 -3.83
N VAL A 76 6.92 -6.30 -2.89
CA VAL A 76 7.51 -5.16 -2.17
C VAL A 76 8.41 -4.40 -3.13
N MET A 77 8.18 -3.10 -3.29
CA MET A 77 9.03 -2.26 -4.13
C MET A 77 10.22 -1.76 -3.31
N GLU A 78 11.40 -1.75 -3.92
CA GLU A 78 12.62 -1.18 -3.32
C GLU A 78 12.62 0.36 -3.36
N GLU A 79 11.78 0.96 -4.21
CA GLU A 79 11.64 2.41 -4.32
C GLU A 79 11.04 3.01 -3.03
N PRO A 80 11.64 4.05 -2.44
CA PRO A 80 11.05 4.75 -1.30
C PRO A 80 9.77 5.51 -1.70
N LEU A 81 8.76 5.53 -0.81
CA LEU A 81 7.50 6.25 -1.04
C LEU A 81 7.72 7.68 -1.55
N HIS A 82 8.60 8.45 -0.92
CA HIS A 82 8.82 9.86 -1.30
C HIS A 82 9.37 10.05 -2.72
N GLU A 83 10.11 9.09 -3.27
CA GLU A 83 10.56 9.13 -4.66
C GLU A 83 9.40 8.79 -5.62
N TYR A 84 8.63 7.76 -5.28
CA TYR A 84 7.42 7.40 -6.03
C TYR A 84 6.42 8.58 -6.10
N GLU A 85 6.19 9.26 -4.97
CA GLU A 85 5.30 10.43 -4.89
C GLU A 85 5.78 11.59 -5.77
N LYS A 86 7.09 11.80 -5.95
CA LYS A 86 7.59 12.80 -6.92
C LYS A 86 7.25 12.40 -8.35
N GLY A 87 7.26 11.09 -8.66
CA GLY A 87 6.87 10.54 -9.95
C GLY A 87 5.40 10.82 -10.31
N LEU A 88 4.52 10.89 -9.32
CA LEU A 88 3.09 11.17 -9.50
C LEU A 88 2.77 12.62 -9.86
N LYS A 89 3.67 13.57 -9.59
CA LYS A 89 3.46 15.02 -9.84
C LYS A 89 3.73 15.45 -11.30
N LYS A 90 3.92 14.50 -12.21
CA LYS A 90 4.38 14.75 -13.59
C LYS A 90 3.24 14.94 -14.58
#